data_AF-A0A6C0LFN2-F1
#
_entry.id   AF-A0A6C0LFN2-F1
#
_cell.length_a   1.000
_cell.length_b   1.000
_cell.length_c   1.000
_cell.angle_alpha   90.00
_cell.angle_beta   90.00
_cell.angle_gamma   90.00
#
_symmetry.space_group_name_H-M   'P 1'
#
loop_
_entity.id
_entity.type
_entity.pdbx_description
1 polymer ?
#
loop_
_entity_poly.entity_id
_entity_poly.type
_entity_poly.pdbx_seq_one_letter_code
_entity_poly.pdbx_strand_id
1 'polypeptide(L)'
;MGKKCPPGVICIENMTLLLISIVVGYMIYKNIGDSNNRAPIESTTINSIHSIRSTLPPLVHNESSNIAIPITVNTQRMEVGYRQVGILTRINSNEVILPLYGRMVNTSRVKWQYHTMNDSNNHVRLPINVNGRSGSDEYGVDEVYSGDTIYVQGYDDIFKVTIYENNRFTYNSF
;
A
#
# COMPACT_ATOMS: atom_id res chain seq x y z
N MET A 1 62.99 -7.00 -6.15
CA MET A 1 62.62 -7.98 -7.21
C MET A 1 61.16 -7.74 -7.59
N GLY A 2 60.92 -7.12 -8.76
CA GLY A 2 59.57 -6.79 -9.20
C GLY A 2 58.80 -8.05 -9.57
N LYS A 3 57.62 -8.25 -8.95
CA LYS A 3 56.70 -9.33 -9.29
C LYS A 3 56.06 -8.98 -10.64
N LYS A 4 56.67 -9.44 -11.73
CA LYS A 4 56.05 -9.35 -13.07
C LYS A 4 55.10 -10.54 -13.22
N CYS A 5 53.86 -10.28 -13.60
CA CYS A 5 52.87 -11.33 -13.88
C CYS A 5 53.25 -12.09 -15.17
N PRO A 6 52.90 -13.37 -15.28
CA PRO A 6 53.08 -14.15 -16.51
C PRO A 6 52.36 -13.47 -17.69
N PRO A 7 52.93 -13.55 -18.91
CA PRO A 7 52.39 -12.87 -20.08
C PRO A 7 50.98 -13.39 -20.41
N GLY A 8 50.01 -12.48 -20.52
CA GLY A 8 48.61 -12.81 -20.86
C GLY A 8 47.60 -12.69 -19.71
N VAL A 9 48.02 -12.27 -18.51
CA VAL A 9 47.12 -12.08 -17.36
C VAL A 9 47.22 -10.64 -16.86
N ILE A 10 46.08 -9.94 -16.76
CA ILE A 10 46.02 -8.62 -16.12
C ILE A 10 46.40 -8.81 -14.66
N CYS A 11 47.47 -8.16 -14.20
CA CYS A 11 47.87 -8.18 -12.80
C CYS A 11 46.73 -7.62 -11.95
N ILE A 12 46.05 -8.48 -11.19
CA ILE A 12 45.01 -8.07 -10.24
C ILE A 12 45.70 -7.57 -8.96
N GLU A 13 46.38 -6.43 -9.07
CA GLU A 13 46.98 -5.76 -7.92
C GLU A 13 45.98 -4.74 -7.36
N ASN A 14 46.09 -4.38 -6.08
CA ASN A 14 45.15 -3.46 -5.42
C ASN A 14 45.02 -2.10 -6.18
N MET A 15 46.06 -1.73 -6.94
CA MET A 15 46.08 -0.55 -7.80
C MET A 15 45.20 -0.66 -9.05
N THR A 16 45.13 -1.83 -9.71
CA THR A 16 44.24 -2.02 -10.87
C THR A 16 42.78 -2.13 -10.44
N LEU A 17 42.52 -2.70 -9.25
CA LEU A 17 41.18 -2.71 -8.65
C LEU A 17 40.69 -1.31 -8.29
N LEU A 18 41.58 -0.44 -7.78
CA LEU A 18 41.28 0.98 -7.53
C LEU A 18 40.95 1.74 -8.81
N LEU A 19 41.67 1.50 -9.91
CA LEU A 19 41.37 2.16 -11.18
C LEU A 19 40.02 1.72 -11.75
N ILE A 20 39.68 0.43 -11.66
CA ILE A 20 38.40 -0.09 -12.13
C ILE A 20 37.24 0.47 -11.29
N SER A 21 37.39 0.57 -9.96
CA SER A 21 36.32 1.10 -9.10
C SER A 21 36.03 2.59 -9.35
N ILE A 22 37.06 3.40 -9.64
CA ILE A 22 36.91 4.81 -10.02
C ILE A 22 36.15 4.95 -11.35
N VAL A 23 36.48 4.14 -12.35
CA VAL A 23 35.81 4.16 -13.67
C VAL A 23 34.34 3.76 -13.53
N VAL A 24 34.04 2.69 -12.77
CA VAL A 24 32.66 2.24 -12.53
C VAL A 24 31.86 3.29 -11.75
N GLY A 25 32.46 3.92 -10.73
CA GLY A 25 31.83 5.00 -9.97
C GLY A 25 31.49 6.23 -10.82
N TYR A 26 32.37 6.63 -11.75
CA TYR A 26 32.12 7.72 -12.68
C TYR A 26 30.96 7.43 -13.64
N MET A 27 30.84 6.20 -14.12
CA MET A 27 29.71 5.77 -14.96
C MET A 27 28.38 5.84 -14.20
N ILE A 28 28.35 5.45 -12.92
CA ILE A 28 27.16 5.56 -12.07
C ILE A 28 26.78 7.03 -11.84
N TYR A 29 27.78 7.89 -11.56
CA TYR A 29 27.55 9.32 -11.35
C TYR A 29 26.87 9.99 -12.55
N LYS A 30 27.27 9.66 -13.79
CA LYS A 30 26.60 10.17 -14.99
C LYS A 30 25.17 9.65 -15.16
N ASN A 31 24.93 8.37 -14.86
CA ASN A 31 23.59 7.78 -14.99
C ASN A 31 22.58 8.36 -13.99
N ILE A 32 23.03 8.87 -12.83
CA ILE A 32 22.15 9.49 -11.83
C ILE A 32 21.78 10.93 -12.22
N GLY A 33 22.59 11.61 -13.06
CA GLY A 33 22.38 13.01 -13.46
C GLY A 33 21.28 13.26 -14.52
N ASP A 34 20.85 12.22 -15.25
CA ASP A 34 19.93 12.35 -16.41
C ASP A 34 18.46 12.00 -16.10
N SER A 35 18.03 12.02 -14.82
CA SER A 35 16.65 11.64 -14.42
C SER A 35 15.72 12.81 -14.06
N ASN A 36 15.91 14.03 -14.58
CA ASN A 36 15.08 15.18 -14.21
C ASN A 36 14.36 15.89 -15.38
N ASN A 37 13.84 15.17 -16.37
CA ASN A 37 12.86 15.73 -17.31
C ASN A 37 11.77 14.71 -17.67
N ARG A 38 10.83 14.46 -16.76
CA ARG A 38 9.49 13.99 -17.15
C ARG A 38 8.62 15.22 -17.34
N ALA A 39 8.35 15.56 -18.59
CA ALA A 39 7.38 16.57 -18.97
C ALA A 39 5.98 16.21 -18.40
N PRO A 40 5.16 17.19 -17.99
CA PRO A 40 3.75 16.95 -17.69
C PRO A 40 3.00 16.65 -19.00
N ILE A 41 2.18 15.60 -19.01
CA ILE A 41 1.22 15.34 -20.09
C ILE A 41 0.03 16.27 -19.89
N GLU A 42 -0.12 17.22 -20.80
CA GLU A 42 -1.25 18.11 -20.98
C GLU A 42 -2.43 17.31 -21.55
N SER A 43 -3.46 17.05 -20.75
CA SER A 43 -4.69 16.44 -21.23
C SER A 43 -5.47 17.46 -22.07
N THR A 44 -5.29 17.40 -23.38
CA THR A 44 -6.01 18.20 -24.37
C THR A 44 -7.51 17.90 -24.32
N THR A 45 -8.26 18.96 -24.10
CA THR A 45 -9.69 19.17 -24.35
C THR A 45 -10.10 18.71 -25.76
N ILE A 46 -11.13 17.85 -25.86
CA ILE A 46 -11.96 17.80 -27.07
C ILE A 46 -13.37 18.22 -26.70
N ASN A 47 -13.62 19.51 -26.92
CA ASN A 47 -14.95 20.07 -27.07
C ASN A 47 -15.50 19.62 -28.42
N SER A 48 -16.49 18.72 -28.45
CA SER A 48 -17.38 18.61 -29.60
C SER A 48 -18.69 19.31 -29.28
N ILE A 49 -18.76 20.58 -29.70
CA ILE A 49 -19.95 21.42 -29.70
C ILE A 49 -20.89 20.89 -30.78
N HIS A 50 -21.96 20.20 -30.39
CA HIS A 50 -23.14 20.06 -31.26
C HIS A 50 -24.01 21.29 -31.04
N SER A 51 -24.04 22.16 -32.04
CA SER A 51 -24.85 23.37 -32.06
C SER A 51 -26.34 23.01 -32.07
N ILE A 52 -27.04 23.25 -30.96
CA ILE A 52 -28.50 23.38 -31.00
C ILE A 52 -28.88 24.77 -30.48
N ARG A 53 -29.08 25.62 -31.48
CA ARG A 53 -29.83 26.86 -31.53
C ARG A 53 -30.74 27.11 -30.32
N SER A 54 -30.43 28.16 -29.57
CA SER A 54 -31.31 28.74 -28.56
C SER A 54 -32.47 29.48 -29.23
N THR A 55 -33.68 28.96 -29.06
CA THR A 55 -34.93 29.73 -29.16
C THR A 55 -35.73 29.45 -27.88
N LEU A 56 -35.69 30.37 -26.91
CA LEU A 56 -36.68 30.47 -25.82
C LEU A 56 -37.87 31.30 -26.35
N PRO A 57 -39.07 31.37 -25.72
CA PRO A 57 -39.60 30.70 -24.52
C PRO A 57 -41.06 30.14 -24.72
N PRO A 58 -41.75 29.51 -23.74
CA PRO A 58 -42.37 30.26 -22.63
C PRO A 58 -42.27 29.56 -21.25
N LEU A 59 -42.34 30.40 -20.22
CA LEU A 59 -42.67 30.06 -18.85
C LEU A 59 -43.95 29.20 -18.82
N VAL A 60 -43.96 28.06 -18.11
CA VAL A 60 -45.14 27.52 -17.42
C VAL A 60 -44.80 26.26 -16.61
N HIS A 61 -45.26 26.30 -15.37
CA HIS A 61 -45.52 25.23 -14.39
C HIS A 61 -44.37 24.39 -13.82
N ASN A 62 -44.03 24.76 -12.57
CA ASN A 62 -43.85 23.89 -11.41
C ASN A 62 -43.93 22.37 -11.69
N GLU A 63 -42.80 21.76 -12.06
CA GLU A 63 -42.54 20.37 -11.76
C GLU A 63 -41.40 20.32 -10.75
N SER A 64 -41.72 19.73 -9.59
CA SER A 64 -40.80 19.24 -8.58
C SER A 64 -39.50 18.81 -9.26
N SER A 65 -38.41 19.53 -8.99
CA SER A 65 -37.12 19.24 -9.56
C SER A 65 -36.75 17.80 -9.20
N ASN A 66 -36.95 16.88 -10.16
CA ASN A 66 -36.36 15.56 -10.18
C ASN A 66 -34.85 15.79 -10.36
N ILE A 67 -34.20 16.21 -9.27
CA ILE A 67 -32.76 16.24 -9.14
C ILE A 67 -32.37 14.78 -9.30
N ALA A 68 -31.91 14.40 -10.49
CA ALA A 68 -31.38 13.08 -10.76
C ALA A 68 -30.13 12.90 -9.89
N ILE A 69 -30.33 12.31 -8.72
CA ILE A 69 -29.25 11.98 -7.81
C ILE A 69 -28.42 10.91 -8.54
N PRO A 70 -27.10 11.07 -8.68
CA PRO A 70 -26.28 10.05 -9.30
C PRO A 70 -26.44 8.72 -8.55
N ILE A 71 -26.71 7.64 -9.29
CA ILE A 71 -26.99 6.29 -8.77
C ILE A 71 -25.73 5.64 -8.14
N THR A 72 -24.57 6.30 -8.22
CA THR A 72 -23.30 5.77 -7.71
C THR A 72 -22.91 6.45 -6.39
N VAL A 73 -23.85 6.51 -5.45
CA VAL A 73 -23.52 6.82 -4.05
C VAL A 73 -23.48 5.51 -3.28
N ASN A 74 -22.32 5.18 -2.67
CA ASN A 74 -22.23 4.04 -1.77
C ASN A 74 -23.15 4.31 -0.58
N THR A 75 -24.29 3.60 -0.52
CA THR A 75 -25.30 3.75 0.53
C THR A 75 -24.85 3.19 1.88
N GLN A 76 -23.68 2.54 1.93
CA GLN A 76 -23.10 1.96 3.12
C GLN A 76 -21.89 2.77 3.57
N ARG A 77 -21.92 3.21 4.84
CA ARG A 77 -20.80 3.89 5.51
C ARG A 77 -19.69 2.87 5.79
N MET A 78 -18.82 2.67 4.81
CA MET A 78 -17.74 1.69 4.89
C MET A 78 -16.42 2.35 5.21
N GLU A 79 -15.69 1.78 6.17
CA GLU A 79 -14.35 2.22 6.49
C GLU A 79 -13.36 1.64 5.46
N VAL A 80 -12.96 2.47 4.49
CA VAL A 80 -12.19 2.04 3.31
C VAL A 80 -10.70 1.81 3.64
N GLY A 81 -10.21 2.43 4.71
CA GLY A 81 -8.80 2.46 5.09
C GLY A 81 -8.40 1.42 6.12
N TYR A 82 -7.15 0.95 6.04
CA TYR A 82 -6.53 0.20 7.12
C TYR A 82 -6.29 1.12 8.32
N ARG A 83 -6.77 0.70 9.49
CA ARG A 83 -6.48 1.34 10.78
C ARG A 83 -5.72 0.38 11.67
N GLN A 84 -4.98 0.92 12.63
CA GLN A 84 -4.39 0.09 13.67
C GLN A 84 -5.50 -0.42 14.59
N VAL A 85 -5.64 -1.73 14.72
CA VAL A 85 -6.67 -2.40 15.53
C VAL A 85 -6.09 -3.10 16.75
N GLY A 86 -4.77 -3.31 16.79
CA GLY A 86 -4.12 -3.98 17.91
C GLY A 86 -2.63 -4.15 17.71
N ILE A 87 -2.07 -5.10 18.46
CA ILE A 87 -0.67 -5.51 18.40
C ILE A 87 -0.54 -7.04 18.33
N LEU A 88 0.59 -7.48 17.82
CA LEU A 88 1.00 -8.87 17.72
C LEU A 88 2.22 -9.07 18.59
N THR A 89 2.19 -10.02 19.50
CA THR A 89 3.32 -10.38 20.35
C THR A 89 3.83 -11.76 19.99
N ARG A 90 5.12 -11.89 19.76
CA ARG A 90 5.71 -13.18 19.39
C ARG A 90 5.64 -14.16 20.57
N ILE A 91 5.34 -15.44 20.30
CA ILE A 91 5.18 -16.48 21.34
C ILE A 91 6.48 -17.24 21.61
N ASN A 92 7.23 -17.59 20.56
CA ASN A 92 8.27 -18.63 20.65
C ASN A 92 9.71 -18.11 20.80
N SER A 93 9.98 -16.83 20.53
CA SER A 93 11.36 -16.30 20.51
C SER A 93 11.44 -14.87 21.09
N ASN A 94 12.49 -14.12 20.71
CA ASN A 94 12.67 -12.69 21.00
C ASN A 94 11.34 -11.92 21.06
N GLU A 95 11.22 -11.06 22.07
CA GLU A 95 10.06 -10.18 22.28
C GLU A 95 9.97 -9.15 21.13
N VAL A 96 9.30 -9.54 20.05
CA VAL A 96 8.98 -8.68 18.92
C VAL A 96 7.50 -8.32 19.01
N ILE A 97 7.23 -7.02 19.03
CA ILE A 97 5.88 -6.47 19.05
C ILE A 97 5.64 -5.81 17.70
N LEU A 98 4.61 -6.26 16.98
CA LEU A 98 4.26 -5.69 15.68
C LEU A 98 2.87 -5.04 15.73
N PRO A 99 2.64 -3.94 14.99
CA PRO A 99 1.32 -3.36 14.88
C PRO A 99 0.41 -4.26 14.03
N LEU A 100 -0.84 -4.44 14.45
CA LEU A 100 -1.88 -5.09 13.65
C LEU A 100 -2.76 -4.02 12.99
N TYR A 101 -2.76 -4.00 11.67
CA TYR A 101 -3.64 -3.15 10.87
C TYR A 101 -4.80 -3.95 10.31
N GLY A 102 -6.00 -3.39 10.37
CA GLY A 102 -7.24 -4.02 9.93
C GLY A 102 -8.17 -3.05 9.18
N ARG A 103 -8.95 -3.59 8.25
CA ARG A 103 -10.11 -2.91 7.64
C ARG A 103 -11.23 -3.91 7.33
N MET A 104 -12.46 -3.42 7.25
CA MET A 104 -13.61 -4.24 6.85
C MET A 104 -13.69 -4.35 5.33
N VAL A 105 -14.11 -5.51 4.82
CA VAL A 105 -14.36 -5.78 3.40
C VAL A 105 -15.87 -5.74 3.15
N ASN A 106 -16.29 -5.16 2.02
CA ASN A 106 -17.69 -5.11 1.62
C ASN A 106 -18.19 -6.44 1.09
N THR A 107 -18.67 -7.31 1.98
CA THR A 107 -19.36 -8.54 1.58
C THR A 107 -20.64 -8.70 2.39
N SER A 108 -21.54 -9.60 1.97
CA SER A 108 -22.75 -9.93 2.74
C SER A 108 -22.45 -10.45 4.15
N ARG A 109 -21.21 -10.90 4.41
CA ARG A 109 -20.70 -11.21 5.74
C ARG A 109 -19.63 -10.18 6.12
N VAL A 110 -19.55 -9.84 7.39
CA VAL A 110 -18.44 -9.00 7.88
C VAL A 110 -17.16 -9.81 7.77
N LYS A 111 -16.31 -9.41 6.83
CA LYS A 111 -14.97 -9.96 6.61
C LYS A 111 -13.96 -8.85 6.81
N TRP A 112 -12.76 -9.23 7.19
CA TRP A 112 -11.70 -8.30 7.52
C TRP A 112 -10.45 -8.59 6.73
N GLN A 113 -9.79 -7.52 6.30
CA GLN A 113 -8.44 -7.61 5.80
C GLN A 113 -7.48 -7.13 6.88
N TYR A 114 -6.40 -7.87 7.04
CA TYR A 114 -5.36 -7.59 8.00
C TYR A 114 -3.99 -7.63 7.33
N HIS A 115 -3.11 -6.78 7.85
CA HIS A 115 -1.68 -6.86 7.58
C HIS A 115 -0.93 -6.36 8.79
N THR A 116 0.35 -6.69 8.85
CA THR A 116 1.26 -6.13 9.84
C THR A 116 2.42 -5.41 9.13
N MET A 117 3.25 -4.75 9.89
CA MET A 117 4.47 -4.12 9.40
C MET A 117 5.65 -4.70 10.17
N ASN A 118 6.84 -4.66 9.59
CA ASN A 118 8.06 -5.07 10.27
C ASN A 118 8.46 -4.06 11.36
N ASP A 119 9.27 -4.52 12.31
CA ASP A 119 9.77 -3.69 13.41
C ASP A 119 10.86 -2.72 12.96
N SER A 120 11.84 -3.20 12.17
CA SER A 120 13.03 -2.40 11.85
C SER A 120 12.78 -1.23 10.91
N ASN A 121 11.73 -1.29 10.10
CA ASN A 121 11.69 -0.49 8.88
C ASN A 121 10.27 -0.44 8.32
N ASN A 122 9.38 0.35 8.95
CA ASN A 122 7.93 0.46 8.75
C ASN A 122 7.42 0.78 7.30
N HIS A 123 8.27 0.59 6.28
CA HIS A 123 7.96 0.71 4.86
C HIS A 123 7.45 -0.60 4.24
N VAL A 124 7.58 -1.76 4.91
CA VAL A 124 7.17 -3.07 4.36
C VAL A 124 5.91 -3.58 5.05
N ARG A 125 4.85 -3.80 4.27
CA ARG A 125 3.65 -4.51 4.72
C ARG A 125 3.89 -6.02 4.62
N LEU A 126 3.64 -6.72 5.71
CA LEU A 126 3.76 -8.16 5.81
C LEU A 126 2.36 -8.80 5.85
N PRO A 127 2.10 -9.81 5.00
CA PRO A 127 0.84 -10.52 5.03
C PRO A 127 0.77 -11.43 6.26
N ILE A 128 -0.45 -11.57 6.76
CA ILE A 128 -0.76 -12.46 7.88
C ILE A 128 -1.67 -13.59 7.40
N ASN A 129 -1.58 -14.74 8.05
CA ASN A 129 -2.51 -15.85 7.84
C ASN A 129 -3.32 -16.10 9.11
N VAL A 130 -4.64 -16.12 8.96
CA VAL A 130 -5.61 -16.42 10.02
C VAL A 130 -6.32 -17.71 9.62
N ASN A 131 -6.22 -18.75 10.47
CA ASN A 131 -6.88 -20.05 10.24
C ASN A 131 -6.60 -20.66 8.83
N GLY A 132 -5.38 -20.50 8.32
CA GLY A 132 -4.95 -21.01 7.01
C GLY A 132 -5.38 -20.17 5.80
N ARG A 133 -6.04 -19.02 6.00
CA ARG A 133 -6.36 -18.05 4.94
C ARG A 133 -5.51 -16.80 5.07
N SER A 134 -5.16 -16.19 3.94
CA SER A 134 -4.42 -14.93 3.93
C SER A 134 -5.32 -13.76 4.32
N GLY A 135 -4.97 -13.05 5.39
CA GLY A 135 -5.65 -11.83 5.82
C GLY A 135 -5.44 -10.66 4.88
N SER A 136 -4.46 -10.74 3.97
CA SER A 136 -4.23 -9.69 2.97
C SER A 136 -4.97 -9.91 1.65
N ASP A 137 -5.77 -10.99 1.55
CA ASP A 137 -6.55 -11.33 0.37
C ASP A 137 -7.76 -10.39 0.16
N GLU A 138 -8.22 -10.23 -1.09
CA GLU A 138 -9.35 -9.36 -1.47
C GLU A 138 -10.64 -9.72 -0.71
N TYR A 139 -10.90 -11.02 -0.53
CA TYR A 139 -12.07 -11.51 0.17
C TYR A 139 -11.97 -11.43 1.70
N GLY A 140 -10.77 -11.16 2.22
CA GLY A 140 -10.49 -11.09 3.64
C GLY A 140 -10.66 -12.41 4.40
N VAL A 141 -10.63 -12.30 5.72
CA VAL A 141 -10.74 -13.40 6.70
C VAL A 141 -11.80 -13.06 7.75
N ASP A 142 -12.06 -14.01 8.64
CA ASP A 142 -12.89 -13.76 9.81
C ASP A 142 -12.22 -12.77 10.77
N GLU A 143 -13.03 -12.10 11.59
CA GLU A 143 -12.54 -11.17 12.60
C GLU A 143 -11.65 -11.90 13.62
N VAL A 144 -10.52 -11.30 13.98
CA VAL A 144 -9.61 -11.82 15.02
C VAL A 144 -9.89 -11.16 16.36
N TYR A 145 -9.80 -11.94 17.43
CA TYR A 145 -10.03 -11.51 18.81
C TYR A 145 -8.72 -11.53 19.63
N SER A 146 -8.76 -10.86 20.77
CA SER A 146 -7.63 -10.85 21.70
C SER A 146 -7.39 -12.27 22.24
N GLY A 147 -6.15 -12.75 22.18
CA GLY A 147 -5.77 -14.11 22.56
C GLY A 147 -5.61 -15.06 21.37
N ASP A 148 -6.10 -14.69 20.18
CA ASP A 148 -5.94 -15.51 18.98
C ASP A 148 -4.47 -15.63 18.56
N THR A 149 -4.16 -16.67 17.80
CA THR A 149 -2.83 -16.89 17.24
C THR A 149 -2.88 -16.80 15.73
N ILE A 150 -1.95 -16.03 15.15
CA ILE A 150 -1.87 -15.81 13.72
C ILE A 150 -0.45 -16.02 13.23
N TYR A 151 -0.31 -16.45 11.98
CA TYR A 151 1.00 -16.67 11.36
C TYR A 151 1.42 -15.46 10.54
N VAL A 152 2.67 -15.00 10.69
CA VAL A 152 3.19 -13.83 9.97
C VAL A 152 4.28 -14.27 9.00
N GLN A 153 4.02 -14.14 7.69
CA GLN A 153 4.89 -14.71 6.64
C GLN A 153 6.29 -14.07 6.54
N GLY A 154 6.50 -12.86 7.08
CA GLY A 154 7.82 -12.20 7.06
C GLY A 154 8.76 -12.65 8.18
N TYR A 155 8.23 -13.29 9.22
CA TYR A 155 8.99 -13.75 10.38
C TYR A 155 8.95 -15.27 10.53
N ASP A 156 8.17 -15.96 9.70
CA ASP A 156 7.92 -17.39 9.73
C ASP A 156 7.58 -17.95 11.11
N ASP A 157 6.82 -17.17 11.89
CA ASP A 157 6.47 -17.50 13.27
C ASP A 157 5.02 -17.11 13.58
N ILE A 158 4.54 -17.65 14.71
CA ILE A 158 3.20 -17.45 15.24
C ILE A 158 3.23 -16.33 16.28
N PHE A 159 2.27 -15.42 16.15
CA PHE A 159 2.10 -14.29 17.05
C PHE A 159 0.75 -14.37 17.74
N LYS A 160 0.72 -13.94 19.00
CA LYS A 160 -0.50 -13.75 19.77
C LYS A 160 -1.08 -12.37 19.50
N VAL A 161 -2.37 -12.31 19.24
CA VAL A 161 -3.10 -11.08 18.96
C VAL A 161 -3.55 -10.43 20.26
N THR A 162 -3.36 -9.12 20.37
CA THR A 162 -4.00 -8.28 21.39
C THR A 162 -4.74 -7.15 20.69
N ILE A 163 -6.08 -7.20 20.71
CA ILE A 163 -6.93 -6.18 20.09
C ILE A 163 -7.13 -5.01 21.06
N TYR A 164 -7.05 -3.79 20.53
CA TYR A 164 -7.38 -2.59 21.30
C TYR A 164 -8.89 -2.49 21.49
N GLU A 165 -9.29 -2.12 22.71
CA GLU A 165 -10.69 -1.82 22.99
C GLU A 165 -11.13 -0.63 22.14
N ASN A 166 -12.16 -0.84 21.33
CA ASN A 166 -12.69 0.20 20.48
C ASN A 166 -13.60 1.11 21.31
N ASN A 167 -13.02 2.06 22.05
CA ASN A 167 -13.78 2.99 22.89
C ASN A 167 -14.48 4.11 22.09
N ARG A 168 -14.71 3.91 20.78
CA ARG A 168 -15.42 4.86 19.94
C ARG A 168 -16.92 4.64 20.07
N PHE A 169 -17.51 5.27 21.08
CA PHE A 169 -18.93 5.62 21.04
C PHE A 169 -19.15 6.56 19.85
N THR A 170 -19.40 5.99 18.67
CA THR A 170 -19.82 6.79 17.52
C THR A 170 -21.29 7.08 17.75
N TYR A 171 -21.56 8.26 18.32
CA TYR A 171 -22.93 8.74 18.48
C TYR A 171 -23.53 8.84 17.07
N ASN A 172 -24.54 8.01 16.79
CA ASN A 172 -25.31 8.12 15.57
C ASN A 172 -26.18 9.39 15.71
N SER A 173 -25.80 10.47 15.04
CA SER A 173 -26.49 11.76 15.13
C SER A 173 -27.74 11.86 14.24
N PHE A 174 -28.29 10.73 13.80
CA PHE A 174 -29.47 10.64 12.95
C PHE A 174 -30.39 9.51 13.40
#